data_AF-A0A522X275-F1
#
_entry.id   AF-A0A522X275-F1
#
_cell.length_a   1.000
_cell.length_b   1.000
_cell.length_c   1.000
_cell.angle_alpha   90.00
_cell.angle_beta   90.00
_cell.angle_gamma   90.00
#
_symmetry.space_group_name_H-M   'P 1'
#
loop_
_entity.id
_entity.type
_entity.pdbx_description
1 polymer ?
#
loop_
_entity_poly.entity_id
_entity_poly.type
_entity_poly.pdbx_seq_one_letter_code
_entity_poly.pdbx_strand_id
1 'polypeptide(L)' 'MTLRALGIALIWAGVAMLAGLLLRRFGRGAWSLEDEDVPPVSSGHKAWAVLALAIAAGGIGLVIWSIA' A
#
# COMPACT_ATOMS: atom_id res chain seq x y z
N MET A 1 12.42 -15.86 14.58
CA MET A 1 11.84 -14.60 14.08
C MET A 1 10.74 -14.17 15.04
N THR A 2 10.78 -12.96 15.61
CA THR A 2 9.79 -12.53 16.63
C THR A 2 8.47 -12.04 15.98
N LEU A 3 7.33 -12.16 16.67
CA LEU A 3 6.03 -11.66 16.20
C LEU A 3 6.09 -10.17 15.83
N ARG A 4 6.79 -9.37 16.64
CA ARG A 4 7.02 -7.94 16.38
C ARG A 4 7.77 -7.69 15.07
N ALA A 5 8.84 -8.43 14.81
CA ALA A 5 9.60 -8.33 13.57
C ALA A 5 8.76 -8.71 12.34
N LEU A 6 7.90 -9.74 12.46
CA LEU A 6 6.95 -10.09 11.39
C LEU A 6 5.94 -8.96 11.16
N GLY A 7 5.39 -8.38 12.23
CA GLY A 7 4.48 -7.24 12.12
C GLY A 7 5.12 -6.03 11.42
N ILE A 8 6.35 -5.67 11.79
CA ILE A 8 7.12 -4.60 11.13
C ILE A 8 7.36 -4.92 9.65
N ALA A 9 7.70 -6.17 9.31
CA ALA A 9 7.89 -6.58 7.93
C ALA A 9 6.60 -6.44 7.10
N LEU A 10 5.45 -6.82 7.66
CA LEU A 10 4.15 -6.66 6.99
C LEU A 10 3.80 -5.18 6.80
N ILE A 11 4.05 -4.31 7.79
CA ILE A 11 3.85 -2.86 7.63
C ILE A 11 4.64 -2.34 6.43
N TRP A 12 5.94 -2.64 6.39
CA TRP A 12 6.79 -2.20 5.29
C TRP A 12 6.40 -2.81 3.94
N ALA A 13 5.97 -4.07 3.91
CA ALA A 13 5.49 -4.71 2.69
C ALA A 13 4.22 -4.01 2.16
N GLY A 14 3.25 -3.73 3.02
CA GLY A 14 2.03 -3.01 2.63
C GLY A 14 2.32 -1.58 2.16
N VAL A 15 3.18 -0.85 2.88
CA VAL A 15 3.61 0.51 2.51
C VAL A 15 4.34 0.51 1.16
N ALA A 16 5.28 -0.40 0.95
CA ALA A 16 6.01 -0.52 -0.31
C ALA A 16 5.08 -0.84 -1.48
N MET A 17 4.10 -1.72 -1.28
CA MET A 17 3.12 -2.05 -2.30
C MET A 17 2.24 -0.85 -2.67
N LEU A 18 1.79 -0.09 -1.67
CA LEU A 18 1.02 1.14 -1.90
C LEU A 18 1.86 2.19 -2.63
N ALA A 19 3.12 2.38 -2.22
CA ALA A 19 4.06 3.28 -2.88
C ALA A 19 4.27 2.88 -4.35
N GLY A 20 4.43 1.59 -4.64
CA GLY A 20 4.54 1.07 -6.01
C GLY A 20 3.31 1.36 -6.87
N LEU A 21 2.10 1.23 -6.30
CA LEU A 21 0.86 1.60 -7.00
C LEU A 21 0.81 3.10 -7.32
N LEU A 22 1.21 3.94 -6.37
CA LEU A 22 1.24 5.40 -6.55
C LEU A 22 2.28 5.82 -7.58
N LEU A 23 3.49 5.26 -7.52
CA LEU A 23 4.56 5.53 -8.49
C LEU A 23 4.15 5.10 -9.91
N ARG A 24 3.51 3.93 -10.05
CA ARG A 24 2.97 3.47 -11.34
C ARG A 24 1.89 4.40 -11.87
N ARG A 25 1.06 4.97 -10.99
CA ARG A 25 0.02 5.93 -11.35
C ARG A 25 0.63 7.28 -11.73
N PHE A 26 1.65 7.73 -11.00
CA PHE A 26 2.41 8.94 -11.32
C PHE A 26 3.07 8.85 -12.69
N GLY A 27 3.76 7.74 -13.00
CA GLY A 27 4.39 7.52 -14.31
C GLY A 27 3.41 7.42 -15.49
N ARG A 28 2.10 7.33 -15.23
CA ARG A 28 1.05 7.40 -16.25
C ARG A 28 0.43 8.78 -16.42
N GLY A 29 1.00 9.82 -15.80
CA GLY A 29 0.52 11.19 -15.94
C GLY A 29 -0.67 11.53 -15.03
N ALA A 30 -1.00 10.71 -14.04
CA ALA A 30 -2.15 10.97 -13.17
C ALA A 30 -2.02 12.20 -12.24
N TRP A 31 -0.89 12.89 -12.31
CA TRP A 31 -0.58 14.14 -11.60
C TRP A 31 -0.26 15.28 -12.55
N SER A 32 -0.37 15.06 -13.87
CA SER A 32 -0.24 16.12 -14.87
C SER A 32 -1.43 17.07 -14.71
N LEU A 33 -1.14 18.36 -14.49
CA LEU A 33 -2.14 19.42 -14.46
C LEU A 33 -2.47 19.93 -15.87
N GLU A 34 -1.64 19.55 -16.85
CA GLU A 34 -1.72 19.96 -18.26
C GLU A 34 -2.48 18.92 -19.11
N ASP A 35 -2.52 17.65 -18.68
CA ASP A 35 -3.35 16.62 -19.30
C ASP A 35 -4.76 16.65 -18.71
N GLU A 36 -5.75 16.87 -19.56
CA GLU A 36 -7.17 16.71 -19.20
C GLU A 36 -7.54 15.23 -18.95
N ASP A 37 -6.74 14.29 -19.44
CA ASP A 37 -6.98 12.84 -19.35
C ASP A 37 -6.20 12.18 -18.19
N VAL A 38 -6.67 12.40 -16.96
CA VAL A 38 -6.17 11.68 -15.79
C VAL A 38 -6.54 10.19 -15.90
N PRO A 39 -5.57 9.25 -15.87
CA PRO A 39 -5.87 7.83 -15.99
C PRO A 39 -6.88 7.37 -14.92
N PRO A 40 -7.99 6.73 -15.31
CA PRO A 40 -9.01 6.29 -14.36
C PRO A 40 -8.45 5.24 -13.40
N VAL A 41 -8.96 5.23 -12.16
CA VAL A 41 -8.61 4.21 -11.17
C VAL A 41 -9.36 2.92 -11.51
N SER A 42 -8.66 1.94 -12.08
CA SER A 42 -9.26 0.64 -12.41
C SER A 42 -9.62 -0.17 -11.17
N SER A 43 -10.57 -1.10 -11.29
CA SER A 43 -10.95 -2.01 -10.19
C SER A 43 -9.77 -2.83 -9.67
N GLY A 44 -8.85 -3.23 -10.55
CA GLY A 44 -7.62 -3.90 -10.16
C GLY A 44 -6.72 -3.01 -9.28
N HIS A 45 -6.60 -1.72 -9.61
CA HIS A 45 -5.84 -0.77 -8.78
C HIS A 45 -6.45 -0.63 -7.38
N LYS A 46 -7.79 -0.55 -7.29
CA LYS A 46 -8.50 -0.51 -6.00
C LYS A 46 -8.28 -1.78 -5.20
N ALA A 47 -8.37 -2.95 -5.82
CA ALA A 47 -8.13 -4.24 -5.16
C ALA A 47 -6.70 -4.34 -4.61
N TRP A 48 -5.70 -3.93 -5.38
CA TRP A 48 -4.31 -3.89 -4.92
C TRP A 48 -4.09 -2.89 -3.78
N ALA A 49 -4.75 -1.72 -3.83
CA ALA A 49 -4.68 -0.75 -2.73
C ALA A 49 -5.31 -1.29 -1.44
N VAL A 50 -6.47 -1.94 -1.53
CA VAL A 50 -7.12 -2.62 -0.40
C VAL A 50 -6.21 -3.70 0.18
N LEU A 51 -5.58 -4.52 -0.66
CA LEU A 51 -4.65 -5.55 -0.22
C LEU A 51 -3.43 -4.94 0.49
N ALA A 52 -2.85 -3.87 -0.04
CA ALA A 52 -1.71 -3.17 0.57
C ALA A 52 -2.06 -2.64 1.97
N LEU A 53 -3.25 -2.03 2.10
CA LEU A 53 -3.76 -1.53 3.37
C LEU A 53 -4.03 -2.68 4.36
N ALA A 54 -4.63 -3.78 3.90
CA ALA A 54 -4.90 -4.94 4.75
C ALA A 54 -3.61 -5.57 5.29
N ILE A 55 -2.57 -5.68 4.46
CA ILE A 55 -1.24 -6.18 4.86
C ILE A 55 -0.64 -5.24 5.93
N ALA A 56 -0.66 -3.93 5.70
CA ALA A 56 -0.11 -2.96 6.66
C ALA A 56 -0.89 -2.98 7.99
N ALA A 57 -2.23 -3.01 7.93
CA ALA A 57 -3.10 -3.07 9.10
C ALA A 57 -2.89 -4.38 9.89
N GLY A 58 -2.75 -5.51 9.20
CA GLY A 58 -2.39 -6.79 9.83
C GLY A 58 -1.04 -6.72 10.54
N GLY A 59 -0.05 -6.08 9.92
CA GLY A 59 1.25 -5.84 10.54
C GLY A 59 1.17 -4.98 11.81
N ILE A 60 0.38 -3.90 11.78
CA ILE A 60 0.08 -3.07 12.97
C ILE A 60 -0.56 -3.92 14.07
N GLY A 61 -1.57 -4.72 13.72
CA GLY A 61 -2.23 -5.63 14.65
C GLY A 61 -1.26 -6.59 15.34
N LEU A 62 -0.33 -7.18 14.59
CA LEU A 62 0.72 -8.05 15.15
C LEU A 62 1.68 -7.32 16.08
N VAL A 63 2.07 -6.08 15.75
CA VAL A 63 2.94 -5.29 16.62
C VAL A 63 2.23 -4.97 17.93
N ILE A 64 0.97 -4.53 17.89
CA ILE A 64 0.17 -4.27 19.09
C ILE A 64 0.03 -5.54 19.92
N TRP A 65 -0.33 -6.65 19.29
CA TRP A 65 -0.47 -7.95 19.97
C TRP A 65 0.82 -8.42 20.62
N SER A 66 1.98 -8.12 20.03
CA SER A 66 3.28 -8.53 20.59
C SER A 66 3.66 -7.80 21.89
N ILE A 67 2.92 -6.75 22.25
CA ILE A 67 3.14 -5.93 23.46
C ILE A 67 2.12 -6.28 24.56
N ALA A 68 0.99 -6.89 24.18
CA ALA A 68 -0.04 -7.38 25.08
C ALA A 68 0.36 -8.70 25.74
#